data_AF-A0A7W7F8M0-F1
#
_entry.id   AF-A0A7W7F8M0-F1
#
_cell.length_a   1.000
_cell.length_b   1.000
_cell.length_c   1.000
_cell.angle_alpha   90.00
_cell.angle_beta   90.00
_cell.angle_gamma   90.00
#
_symmetry.space_group_name_H-M   'P 1'
#
loop_
_entity.id
_entity.type
_entity.pdbx_description
1 polymer ?
#
loop_
_entity_poly.entity_id
_entity_poly.type
_entity_poly.pdbx_seq_one_letter_code
_entity_poly.pdbx_strand_id
1 'polypeptide(L)'
;MVDWWDSGPQMVRLWRMSMETWSASMVVIAERSAMLGNAAMFPSARDMQEFNRMVPEKVDAFTRGMMSAAGARDPMEAAEKALAPVHRSVTANARRLRRR
;
A
#
# COMPACT_ATOMS: atom_id res chain seq x y z
N MET A 1 -27.78 -17.74 -3.53
CA MET A 1 -28.37 -16.58 -2.83
C MET A 1 -27.21 -15.85 -2.17
N VAL A 2 -26.87 -14.64 -2.60
CA VAL A 2 -25.77 -13.86 -1.99
C VAL A 2 -26.23 -13.46 -0.59
N ASP A 3 -25.51 -13.87 0.44
CA ASP A 3 -25.85 -13.52 1.82
C ASP A 3 -25.35 -12.10 2.12
N TRP A 4 -26.25 -11.14 1.92
CA TRP A 4 -25.99 -9.72 2.13
C TRP A 4 -25.71 -9.38 3.60
N TRP A 5 -26.17 -10.22 4.54
CA TRP A 5 -25.99 -9.97 5.98
C TRP A 5 -24.54 -10.11 6.44
N ASP A 6 -23.83 -11.13 5.95
CA ASP A 6 -22.41 -11.36 6.29
C ASP A 6 -21.44 -10.47 5.50
N SER A 7 -21.86 -10.06 4.30
CA SER A 7 -21.02 -9.28 3.36
C SER A 7 -20.96 -7.79 3.70
N GLY A 8 -21.99 -7.24 4.35
CA GLY A 8 -22.10 -5.81 4.66
C GLY A 8 -20.93 -5.26 5.50
N PRO A 9 -20.59 -5.86 6.65
CA PRO A 9 -19.48 -5.40 7.48
C PRO A 9 -18.11 -5.51 6.78
N GLN A 10 -17.91 -6.56 5.98
CA GLN A 10 -16.68 -6.78 5.21
C GLN A 10 -16.50 -5.70 4.14
N MET A 11 -17.57 -5.39 3.42
CA MET A 11 -17.61 -4.32 2.42
C MET A 11 -17.21 -2.96 3.02
N VAL A 12 -17.74 -2.61 4.19
CA VAL A 12 -17.43 -1.35 4.88
C VAL A 12 -15.95 -1.29 5.29
N ARG A 13 -15.37 -2.39 5.79
CA ARG A 13 -13.95 -2.45 6.13
C ARG A 13 -13.06 -2.32 4.91
N LEU A 14 -13.34 -3.08 3.86
CA LEU A 14 -12.58 -3.01 2.61
C LEU A 14 -12.63 -1.59 2.01
N TRP A 15 -13.81 -0.96 2.03
CA TRP A 15 -13.99 0.40 1.52
C TRP A 15 -13.19 1.43 2.33
N ARG A 16 -13.27 1.37 3.66
CA ARG A 16 -12.47 2.23 4.55
C ARG A 16 -10.98 2.06 4.30
N MET A 17 -10.50 0.82 4.28
CA MET A 17 -9.09 0.50 4.04
C MET A 17 -8.62 1.01 2.67
N SER A 18 -9.47 0.90 1.65
CA SER A 18 -9.17 1.43 0.31
C SER A 18 -9.04 2.95 0.32
N MET A 19 -9.96 3.65 0.97
CA MET A 19 -9.92 5.12 1.12
C MET A 19 -8.66 5.58 1.88
N GLU A 20 -8.33 4.91 2.97
CA GLU A 20 -7.13 5.22 3.74
C GLU A 20 -5.86 4.96 2.92
N THR A 21 -5.81 3.84 2.18
CA THR A 21 -4.70 3.52 1.26
C THR A 21 -4.56 4.57 0.17
N TRP A 22 -5.67 5.01 -0.42
CA TRP A 22 -5.66 6.04 -1.46
C TRP A 22 -5.10 7.36 -0.92
N SER A 23 -5.63 7.85 0.21
CA SER A 23 -5.14 9.09 0.83
C SER A 23 -3.66 9.03 1.23
N ALA A 24 -3.21 7.90 1.79
CA ALA A 24 -1.82 7.71 2.17
C ALA A 24 -0.89 7.57 0.94
N SER A 25 -1.39 6.98 -0.14
CA SER A 25 -0.66 6.87 -1.40
C SER A 25 -0.37 8.25 -1.99
N MET A 26 -1.26 9.23 -1.85
CA MET A 26 -1.02 10.59 -2.34
C MET A 26 0.22 11.22 -1.69
N VAL A 27 0.42 11.01 -0.38
CA VAL A 27 1.63 11.48 0.33
C VAL A 27 2.89 10.78 -0.20
N VAL A 28 2.82 9.46 -0.37
CA VAL A 28 3.96 8.67 -0.87
C VAL A 28 4.31 9.04 -2.31
N ILE A 29 3.32 9.26 -3.17
CA ILE A 29 3.50 9.65 -4.57
C ILE A 29 4.12 11.05 -4.63
N ALA A 30 3.54 12.03 -3.93
CA ALA A 30 4.06 13.40 -3.94
C ALA A 30 5.54 13.46 -3.55
N GLU A 31 5.93 12.79 -2.46
CA GLU A 31 7.33 12.78 -2.01
C GLU A 31 8.28 12.05 -2.95
N ARG A 32 7.84 10.92 -3.53
CA ARG A 32 8.67 10.17 -4.47
C ARG A 32 8.79 10.88 -5.82
N SER A 33 7.75 11.59 -6.25
CA SER A 33 7.78 12.45 -7.42
C SER A 33 8.74 13.62 -7.22
N ALA A 34 8.73 14.26 -6.05
CA ALA A 34 9.69 15.31 -5.71
C ALA A 34 11.13 14.77 -5.66
N MET A 35 11.34 13.60 -5.05
CA MET A 35 12.64 12.92 -5.03
C MET A 35 13.14 12.56 -6.42
N LEU A 36 12.30 12.01 -7.30
CA LEU A 36 12.67 11.68 -8.67
C LEU A 36 13.00 12.94 -9.48
N GLY A 37 12.22 14.01 -9.31
CA GLY A 37 12.48 15.30 -9.96
C GLY A 37 13.80 15.93 -9.49
N ASN A 38 14.05 15.91 -8.19
CA ASN A 38 15.32 16.39 -7.61
C ASN A 38 16.50 15.51 -8.04
N ALA A 39 16.37 14.18 -8.03
CA ALA A 39 17.44 13.28 -8.44
C ALA A 39 17.79 13.42 -9.93
N ALA A 40 16.83 13.80 -10.78
CA ALA A 40 17.08 14.10 -12.19
C ALA A 40 17.93 15.37 -12.38
N MET A 41 17.88 16.32 -11.44
CA MET A 41 18.63 17.57 -11.47
C MET A 41 19.92 17.52 -10.62
N PHE A 42 19.89 16.82 -9.49
CA PHE A 42 20.94 16.71 -8.47
C PHE A 42 20.90 15.32 -7.80
N PRO A 43 21.57 14.31 -8.34
CA PRO A 43 21.57 12.97 -7.76
C PRO A 43 22.30 12.94 -6.41
N SER A 44 21.58 12.66 -5.33
CA SER A 44 22.14 12.54 -3.98
C SER A 44 22.27 11.09 -3.51
N ALA A 45 23.29 10.80 -2.68
CA ALA A 45 23.48 9.46 -2.10
C ALA A 45 22.30 9.01 -1.20
N ARG A 46 21.56 9.96 -0.64
CA ARG A 46 20.37 9.71 0.18
C ARG A 46 19.20 9.21 -0.67
N ASP A 47 19.02 9.77 -1.86
CA ASP A 47 17.95 9.35 -2.78
C ASP A 47 18.24 7.95 -3.33
N MET A 48 19.49 7.67 -3.70
CA MET A 48 19.97 6.33 -4.07
C MET A 48 19.64 5.27 -3.00
N GLN A 49 19.85 5.60 -1.72
CA GLN A 49 19.50 4.71 -0.62
C GLN A 49 17.99 4.47 -0.51
N GLU A 50 17.15 5.49 -0.73
CA GLU A 50 15.70 5.32 -0.75
C GLU A 50 15.26 4.48 -1.96
N PHE A 51 15.80 4.73 -3.15
CA PHE A 51 15.52 3.93 -4.36
C PHE A 51 15.81 2.45 -4.14
N ASN A 52 16.96 2.13 -3.53
CA ASN A 52 17.35 0.76 -3.22
C ASN A 52 16.39 0.07 -2.22
N ARG A 53 15.75 0.82 -1.32
CA ARG A 53 14.75 0.28 -0.38
C ARG A 53 13.38 0.06 -1.04
N MET A 54 13.04 0.87 -2.03
CA MET A 54 11.70 0.90 -2.60
C MET A 54 11.29 -0.35 -3.37
N VAL A 55 12.24 -1.04 -4.01
CA VAL A 55 11.95 -2.26 -4.78
C VAL A 55 11.66 -3.44 -3.84
N PRO A 56 12.53 -3.76 -2.85
CA PRO A 56 12.22 -4.75 -1.83
C PRO A 56 10.88 -4.49 -1.14
N GLU A 57 10.56 -3.25 -0.77
CA GLU A 57 9.27 -2.89 -0.16
C GLU A 57 8.06 -3.28 -1.04
N LYS A 58 8.14 -3.08 -2.35
CA LYS A 58 7.05 -3.40 -3.29
C LYS A 58 6.89 -4.90 -3.48
N VAL A 59 8.01 -5.60 -3.66
CA VAL A 59 8.02 -7.07 -3.79
C VAL A 59 7.43 -7.71 -2.54
N ASP A 60 7.89 -7.30 -1.37
CA ASP A 60 7.45 -7.82 -0.09
C ASP A 60 5.95 -7.56 0.18
N ALA A 61 5.45 -6.35 -0.12
CA ALA A 61 4.03 -6.04 -0.02
C ALA A 61 3.17 -6.87 -0.99
N PHE A 62 3.64 -7.05 -2.23
CA PHE A 62 2.96 -7.84 -3.25
C PHE A 62 2.92 -9.33 -2.88
N THR A 63 4.07 -9.93 -2.52
CA THR A 63 4.16 -11.33 -2.12
C THR A 63 3.27 -11.64 -0.93
N ARG A 64 3.27 -10.78 0.10
CA ARG A 64 2.36 -10.94 1.24
C ARG A 64 0.90 -10.80 0.84
N GLY A 65 0.56 -9.88 -0.06
CA GLY A 65 -0.81 -9.72 -0.59
C GLY A 65 -1.28 -11.00 -1.28
N MET A 66 -0.47 -11.53 -2.20
CA MET A 66 -0.76 -12.78 -2.92
C MET A 66 -0.90 -13.97 -1.97
N MET A 67 0.02 -14.15 -1.03
CA MET A 67 -0.03 -15.24 -0.06
C MET A 67 -1.26 -15.14 0.86
N SER A 68 -1.62 -13.93 1.27
CA SER A 68 -2.78 -13.71 2.15
C SER A 68 -4.09 -13.99 1.40
N ALA A 69 -4.16 -13.68 0.11
CA ALA A 69 -5.33 -13.94 -0.72
C ALA A 69 -5.53 -15.44 -1.05
N ALA A 70 -4.46 -16.22 -1.11
CA ALA A 70 -4.50 -17.62 -1.56
C ALA A 70 -5.38 -18.56 -0.69
N GLY A 71 -5.66 -18.19 0.57
CA GLY A 71 -6.51 -18.94 1.49
C GLY A 71 -7.89 -18.31 1.74
N ALA A 72 -8.35 -17.42 0.86
CA ALA A 72 -9.66 -16.78 1.01
C ALA A 72 -10.81 -17.70 0.56
N ARG A 73 -11.94 -17.59 1.26
CA ARG A 73 -13.14 -18.40 1.02
C ARG A 73 -14.03 -17.80 -0.06
N ASP A 74 -13.96 -16.48 -0.22
CA ASP A 74 -14.74 -15.73 -1.19
C ASP A 74 -13.93 -14.55 -1.77
N PRO A 75 -14.41 -13.92 -2.86
CA PRO A 75 -13.70 -12.82 -3.51
C PRO A 75 -13.52 -11.56 -2.63
N MET A 76 -14.42 -11.31 -1.69
CA MET A 76 -14.36 -10.13 -0.81
C MET A 76 -13.28 -10.32 0.25
N GLU A 77 -13.23 -11.51 0.85
CA GLU A 77 -12.16 -11.91 1.77
C GLU A 77 -10.80 -11.92 1.04
N ALA A 78 -10.76 -12.37 -0.22
CA ALA A 78 -9.55 -12.35 -1.03
C ALA A 78 -9.05 -10.91 -1.25
N ALA A 79 -9.96 -9.98 -1.57
CA ALA A 79 -9.63 -8.56 -1.74
C ALA A 79 -9.16 -7.91 -0.44
N GLU A 80 -9.83 -8.16 0.69
CA GLU A 80 -9.43 -7.65 2.01
C GLU A 80 -8.02 -8.15 2.38
N LYS A 81 -7.78 -9.46 2.25
CA LYS A 81 -6.47 -10.07 2.56
C LYS A 81 -5.36 -9.63 1.60
N ALA A 82 -5.66 -9.44 0.31
CA ALA A 82 -4.70 -8.94 -0.66
C ALA A 82 -4.29 -7.49 -0.39
N LEU A 83 -5.25 -6.65 0.01
CA LEU A 83 -5.05 -5.21 0.16
C LEU A 83 -4.45 -4.84 1.52
N ALA A 84 -4.70 -5.62 2.57
CA ALA A 84 -4.22 -5.31 3.93
C ALA A 84 -2.69 -5.10 4.03
N PRO A 85 -1.82 -5.93 3.40
CA PRO A 85 -0.38 -5.69 3.39
C PRO A 85 0.01 -4.40 2.67
N VAL A 86 -0.68 -4.07 1.58
CA VAL A 86 -0.46 -2.83 0.80
C VAL A 86 -0.84 -1.62 1.64
N HIS A 87 -2.04 -1.63 2.21
CA HIS A 87 -2.53 -0.57 3.11
C HIS A 87 -1.53 -0.30 4.25
N ARG A 88 -1.06 -1.38 4.91
CA ARG A 88 -0.09 -1.28 6.01
C ARG A 88 1.23 -0.65 5.55
N SER A 89 1.79 -1.11 4.44
CA SER A 89 3.06 -0.58 3.89
C SER A 89 2.93 0.88 3.47
N VAL A 90 1.86 1.24 2.76
CA VAL A 90 1.62 2.61 2.31
C VAL A 90 1.45 3.56 3.49
N THR A 91 0.67 3.15 4.51
CA THR A 91 0.44 3.97 5.71
C THR A 91 1.73 4.14 6.53
N ALA A 92 2.52 3.07 6.68
CA ALA A 92 3.82 3.14 7.35
C ALA A 92 4.79 4.05 6.60
N ASN A 93 4.83 3.97 5.26
CA ASN A 93 5.66 4.83 4.42
C ASN A 93 5.22 6.29 4.52
N ALA A 94 3.93 6.59 4.39
CA ALA A 94 3.39 7.94 4.54
C ALA A 94 3.75 8.54 5.91
N ARG A 95 3.65 7.74 6.99
CA ARG A 95 4.05 8.17 8.34
C ARG A 95 5.55 8.45 8.45
N ARG A 96 6.40 7.61 7.85
CA ARG A 96 7.86 7.81 7.84
C ARG A 96 8.24 9.07 7.07
N LEU A 97 7.65 9.26 5.89
CA LEU A 97 7.92 10.40 5.03
C LEU A 97 7.46 11.72 5.67
N ARG A 98 6.30 11.75 6.33
CA ARG A 98 5.84 12.91 7.11
C ARG A 98 6.74 13.28 8.30
N ARG A 99 7.63 12.39 8.73
CA ARG A 99 8.56 12.59 9.85
C ARG A 99 9.99 12.89 9.40
N ARG A 100 10.24 12.90 8.09
CA ARG A 100 11.53 13.31 7.52
C ARG A 100 11.61 14.81 7.41
#